data_AF-A0A349PHR8-F1
#
_entry.id   AF-A0A349PHR8-F1
#
_cell.length_a   1.000
_cell.length_b   1.000
_cell.length_c   1.000
_cell.angle_alpha   90.00
_cell.angle_beta   90.00
_cell.angle_gamma   90.00
#
_symmetry.space_group_name_H-M   'P 1'
#
loop_
_entity.id
_entity.type
_entity.pdbx_description
1 polymer ?
#
loop_
_entity_poly.entity_id
_entity_poly.type
_entity_poly.pdbx_seq_one_letter_code
_entity_poly.pdbx_strand_id
1 'polypeptide(L)'
;MNLIKKDRLNIAVQNNYEYIFEVAENGIYLIEIIASAKSWWQNIKSLKSFFQDDDLAVKAVAFWNKEVFSQDNPPNELLDPNLVKAIVFQESRTGYDKNNNGNVNVMQVGNSGDPSLNVLNNQTENPEYEMINGKLWKVDYEDKAKVENIYDSIYWGVRWLYHRAQYIGDDGARCWFPWKDAVNRYGPGTQEYTDNIWNIYEQGLDKRVNPAIKLRIILFLFLLPAIVFAFTDNIPNDKSIKTAIFNTIENSYEKEYVQNIQVDYYKKNSPLFLTIIETQKDWSERFEIGNYANGKISWIEINKKPTEQSILSARFLNLEGFDNPFVEVYGQTHAGHGFFYLYEIENNKAKLLLENPAVDINSDTRWTPENKEKYGYENCGEIFTDGNLNSNYEDLNGDGISDIILSGTKEIICDSEISDSGYTEIKVAKNVIKKVFLLDDSAKSFVSE
;
A
#
# COMPACT_ATOMS: atom_id res chain seq x y z
N MET A 1 24.87 -21.43 -19.68
CA MET A 1 24.24 -22.39 -18.75
C MET A 1 23.42 -23.37 -19.55
N ASN A 2 23.56 -24.67 -19.30
CA ASN A 2 22.74 -25.68 -19.95
C ASN A 2 21.48 -25.91 -19.12
N LEU A 3 20.32 -26.01 -19.77
CA LEU A 3 19.07 -26.34 -19.10
C LEU A 3 19.10 -27.82 -18.70
N ILE A 4 19.09 -28.09 -17.40
CA ILE A 4 19.19 -29.46 -16.87
C ILE A 4 17.79 -30.07 -16.67
N LYS A 5 16.82 -29.26 -16.23
CA LYS A 5 15.43 -29.68 -15.98
C LYS A 5 14.47 -28.53 -16.19
N LYS A 6 13.27 -28.82 -16.70
CA LYS A 6 12.18 -27.85 -16.86
C LYS A 6 10.85 -28.50 -16.57
N ASP A 7 10.19 -28.01 -15.54
CA ASP A 7 8.85 -28.45 -15.15
C ASP A 7 7.84 -27.33 -15.38
N ARG A 8 6.65 -27.70 -15.85
CA ARG A 8 5.52 -26.79 -16.01
C ARG A 8 4.40 -27.25 -15.09
N LEU A 9 4.16 -26.47 -14.04
CA LEU A 9 3.15 -26.76 -13.03
C LEU A 9 1.97 -25.82 -13.27
N ASN A 10 0.81 -26.38 -13.61
CA ASN A 10 -0.43 -25.62 -13.77
C ASN A 10 -1.26 -25.69 -12.48
N ILE A 11 -0.72 -25.11 -11.41
CA ILE A 11 -1.29 -25.20 -10.06
C ILE A 11 -1.62 -23.79 -9.58
N ALA A 12 -2.83 -23.61 -9.04
CA ALA A 12 -3.22 -22.36 -8.40
C ALA A 12 -2.65 -22.32 -6.97
N VAL A 13 -1.79 -21.34 -6.68
CA VAL A 13 -1.20 -21.17 -5.35
C VAL A 13 -2.09 -20.23 -4.55
N GLN A 14 -2.82 -20.75 -3.55
CA GLN A 14 -3.71 -19.94 -2.71
C GLN A 14 -3.00 -19.27 -1.53
N ASN A 15 -2.01 -19.93 -0.91
CA ASN A 15 -1.25 -19.39 0.24
C ASN A 15 0.24 -19.71 0.11
N ASN A 16 0.58 -20.99 0.04
CA ASN A 16 1.93 -21.50 -0.20
C ASN A 16 1.88 -22.69 -1.16
N TYR A 17 2.99 -22.99 -1.81
CA TYR A 17 3.15 -24.18 -2.63
C TYR A 17 4.60 -24.66 -2.50
N GLU A 18 4.77 -25.87 -2.00
CA GLU A 18 6.08 -26.49 -1.86
C GLU A 18 6.36 -27.35 -3.09
N TYR A 19 7.52 -27.11 -3.73
CA TYR A 19 7.96 -27.86 -4.90
C TYR A 19 9.30 -28.53 -4.63
N ILE A 20 9.28 -29.86 -4.52
CA ILE A 20 10.48 -30.67 -4.33
C ILE A 20 10.94 -31.17 -5.70
N PHE A 21 12.22 -31.00 -6.00
CA PHE A 21 12.85 -31.55 -7.20
C PHE A 21 14.18 -32.21 -6.86
N GLU A 22 14.50 -33.27 -7.58
CA GLU A 22 15.78 -33.98 -7.47
C GLU A 22 16.76 -33.52 -8.55
N VAL A 23 18.05 -33.53 -8.20
CA VAL A 23 19.18 -33.28 -9.10
C VAL A 23 20.04 -34.53 -9.21
N ALA A 24 20.55 -34.83 -10.41
CA ALA A 24 21.27 -36.07 -10.67
C ALA A 24 22.71 -36.07 -10.11
N GLU A 25 23.32 -34.89 -9.97
CA GLU A 25 24.72 -34.75 -9.55
C GLU A 25 24.86 -33.60 -8.53
N ASN A 26 25.93 -33.62 -7.73
CA ASN A 26 26.24 -32.52 -6.83
C ASN A 26 26.82 -31.35 -7.62
N GLY A 27 26.30 -30.13 -7.40
CA GLY A 27 26.77 -28.95 -8.13
C GLY A 27 25.99 -27.67 -7.81
N ILE A 28 26.33 -26.60 -8.53
CA ILE A 28 25.64 -25.30 -8.46
C ILE A 28 24.57 -25.26 -9.56
N TYR A 29 23.34 -24.97 -9.16
CA TYR A 29 22.18 -24.90 -10.05
C TYR A 29 21.55 -23.50 -10.02
N LEU A 30 21.12 -23.01 -11.17
CA LEU A 30 20.24 -21.84 -11.26
C LEU A 30 18.80 -22.32 -11.35
N ILE A 31 17.95 -21.88 -10.43
CA ILE A 31 16.51 -22.16 -10.44
C ILE A 31 15.78 -20.90 -10.92
N GLU A 32 15.09 -21.01 -12.05
CA GLU A 32 14.22 -19.95 -12.55
C GLU A 32 12.75 -20.31 -12.27
N ILE A 33 12.10 -19.58 -11.36
CA ILE A 33 10.68 -19.74 -11.07
C ILE A 33 9.91 -18.67 -11.83
N ILE A 34 9.11 -19.09 -12.82
CA ILE A 34 8.22 -18.20 -13.55
C ILE A 34 6.80 -18.46 -13.05
N ALA A 35 6.35 -17.61 -12.12
CA ALA A 35 4.95 -17.54 -11.73
C ALA A 35 4.28 -16.36 -12.46
N SER A 36 3.06 -16.58 -12.95
CA SER A 36 2.22 -15.51 -13.48
C SER A 36 0.96 -15.41 -12.63
N ALA A 37 0.66 -14.24 -12.09
CA ALA A 37 -0.65 -13.98 -11.52
C ALA A 37 -1.70 -14.15 -12.64
N LYS A 38 -2.76 -14.92 -12.39
CA LYS A 38 -3.87 -15.07 -13.36
C LYS A 38 -4.52 -13.73 -13.72
N SER A 39 -4.43 -12.74 -12.82
CA SER A 39 -5.07 -11.45 -13.01
C SER A 39 -4.24 -10.52 -13.91
N TRP A 40 -4.52 -10.55 -15.21
CA TRP A 40 -4.06 -9.57 -16.21
C TRP A 40 -4.31 -8.09 -15.80
N TRP A 41 -5.22 -7.84 -14.85
CA TRP A 41 -5.65 -6.51 -14.38
C TRP A 41 -4.47 -5.68 -13.85
N GLN A 42 -3.50 -6.32 -13.18
CA GLN A 42 -2.30 -5.67 -12.64
C GLN A 42 -1.39 -5.06 -13.73
N ASN A 43 -1.57 -5.44 -15.00
CA ASN A 43 -0.74 -4.98 -16.12
C ASN A 43 -1.33 -3.81 -16.94
N ILE A 44 -2.50 -3.29 -16.57
CA ILE A 44 -3.19 -2.24 -17.35
C ILE A 44 -2.91 -0.86 -16.75
N LYS A 45 -1.99 -0.11 -17.39
CA LYS A 45 -1.51 1.21 -16.95
C LYS A 45 -2.60 2.28 -16.73
N SER A 46 -3.79 2.16 -17.33
CA SER A 46 -4.88 3.15 -17.19
C SER A 46 -5.79 2.93 -15.98
N LEU A 47 -5.63 1.80 -15.27
CA LEU A 47 -6.39 1.49 -14.05
C LEU A 47 -5.60 1.80 -12.77
N LYS A 48 -4.42 2.42 -12.89
CA LYS A 48 -3.49 2.68 -11.78
C LYS A 48 -4.10 3.54 -10.65
N SER A 49 -5.09 4.38 -10.94
CA SER A 49 -5.85 5.11 -9.90
C SER A 49 -6.84 4.21 -9.16
N PHE A 50 -7.52 3.28 -9.84
CA PHE A 50 -8.37 2.27 -9.18
C PHE A 50 -7.54 1.31 -8.32
N PHE A 51 -6.28 1.04 -8.69
CA PHE A 51 -5.36 0.26 -7.88
C PHE A 51 -4.75 1.01 -6.69
N GLN A 52 -4.89 2.33 -6.59
CA GLN A 52 -4.60 3.03 -5.33
C GLN A 52 -5.67 2.70 -4.27
N ASP A 53 -6.85 2.26 -4.71
CA ASP A 53 -7.98 1.83 -3.88
C ASP A 53 -8.17 0.29 -3.86
N ASP A 54 -7.18 -0.51 -4.31
CA ASP A 54 -7.25 -1.98 -4.31
C ASP A 54 -7.55 -2.55 -2.91
N ASP A 55 -7.07 -1.80 -1.92
CA ASP A 55 -7.34 -1.95 -0.49
C ASP A 55 -8.82 -1.94 -0.14
N LEU A 56 -9.68 -1.16 -0.81
CA LEU A 56 -11.09 -1.00 -0.41
C LEU A 56 -11.90 -2.27 -0.66
N ALA A 57 -11.75 -2.88 -1.84
CA ALA A 57 -12.39 -4.16 -2.15
C ALA A 57 -11.87 -5.28 -1.25
N VAL A 58 -10.55 -5.33 -1.02
CA VAL A 58 -9.94 -6.30 -0.10
C VAL A 58 -10.45 -6.11 1.33
N LYS A 59 -10.49 -4.88 1.84
CA LYS A 59 -10.97 -4.55 3.19
C LYS A 59 -12.45 -4.90 3.36
N ALA A 60 -13.31 -4.48 2.44
CA ALA A 60 -14.74 -4.76 2.49
C ALA A 60 -15.03 -6.27 2.42
N VAL A 61 -14.37 -6.98 1.51
CA VAL A 61 -14.52 -8.44 1.39
C VAL A 61 -13.95 -9.17 2.59
N ALA A 62 -12.80 -8.76 3.12
CA ALA A 62 -12.23 -9.36 4.33
C ALA A 62 -13.16 -9.20 5.54
N PHE A 63 -13.75 -8.01 5.71
CA PHE A 63 -14.75 -7.76 6.76
C PHE A 63 -15.95 -8.69 6.62
N TRP A 64 -16.61 -8.71 5.46
CA TRP A 64 -17.83 -9.52 5.28
C TRP A 64 -17.56 -11.03 5.23
N ASN A 65 -16.42 -11.47 4.69
CA ASN A 65 -15.99 -12.86 4.81
C ASN A 65 -15.89 -13.25 6.28
N LYS A 66 -15.22 -12.43 7.11
CA LYS A 66 -15.10 -12.70 8.56
C LYS A 66 -16.47 -12.78 9.23
N GLU A 67 -17.34 -11.81 8.99
CA GLU A 67 -18.69 -11.78 9.59
C GLU A 67 -19.53 -12.99 9.17
N VAL A 68 -19.57 -13.32 7.87
CA VAL A 68 -20.40 -14.41 7.33
C VAL A 68 -19.83 -15.79 7.70
N PHE A 69 -18.51 -15.97 7.68
CA PHE A 69 -17.88 -17.26 8.01
C PHE A 69 -17.84 -17.56 9.52
N SER A 70 -18.08 -16.56 10.37
CA SER A 70 -18.29 -16.77 11.80
C SER A 70 -19.67 -17.34 12.15
N GLN A 71 -20.58 -17.43 11.18
CA GLN A 71 -21.96 -17.89 11.36
C GLN A 71 -22.12 -19.37 11.04
N ASP A 72 -23.21 -19.97 11.49
CA ASP A 72 -23.57 -21.36 11.16
C ASP A 72 -23.90 -21.49 9.66
N ASN A 73 -23.42 -22.60 9.08
CA ASN A 73 -23.59 -22.94 7.66
C ASN A 73 -23.13 -21.81 6.71
N PRO A 74 -21.86 -21.37 6.76
CA PRO A 74 -21.33 -20.36 5.83
C PRO A 74 -21.25 -20.91 4.38
N PRO A 75 -21.02 -20.07 3.35
CA PRO A 75 -20.83 -20.58 2.00
C PRO A 75 -19.56 -21.45 1.94
N ASN A 76 -19.53 -22.42 1.03
CA ASN A 76 -18.40 -23.35 0.90
C ASN A 76 -17.10 -22.67 0.43
N GLU A 77 -17.20 -21.49 -0.18
CA GLU A 77 -16.08 -20.73 -0.72
C GLU A 77 -16.16 -19.27 -0.25
N LEU A 78 -15.03 -18.72 0.18
CA LEU A 78 -14.91 -17.29 0.50
C LEU A 78 -15.17 -16.46 -0.76
N LEU A 79 -15.73 -15.27 -0.59
CA LEU A 79 -15.83 -14.31 -1.70
C LEU A 79 -14.44 -13.84 -2.07
N ASP A 80 -14.06 -13.97 -3.35
CA ASP A 80 -12.80 -13.44 -3.88
C ASP A 80 -12.94 -11.92 -4.13
N PRO A 81 -12.06 -11.07 -3.56
CA PRO A 81 -12.01 -9.64 -3.87
C PRO A 81 -11.92 -9.32 -5.37
N ASN A 82 -11.32 -10.19 -6.19
CA ASN A 82 -11.23 -9.99 -7.64
C ASN A 82 -12.58 -10.12 -8.33
N LEU A 83 -13.52 -10.91 -7.80
CA LEU A 83 -14.89 -10.94 -8.32
C LEU A 83 -15.59 -9.60 -8.05
N VAL A 84 -15.38 -9.02 -6.88
CA VAL A 84 -15.92 -7.69 -6.53
C VAL A 84 -15.34 -6.60 -7.43
N LYS A 85 -14.03 -6.64 -7.70
CA LYS A 85 -13.40 -5.74 -8.68
C LYS A 85 -14.00 -5.89 -10.08
N ALA A 86 -14.31 -7.12 -10.48
CA ALA A 86 -14.97 -7.39 -11.76
C ALA A 86 -16.39 -6.78 -11.82
N ILE A 87 -17.16 -6.87 -10.73
CA ILE A 87 -18.47 -6.21 -10.60
C ILE A 87 -18.32 -4.69 -10.66
N VAL A 88 -17.39 -4.09 -9.89
CA VAL A 88 -17.13 -2.64 -9.93
C VAL A 88 -16.79 -2.16 -11.36
N PHE A 89 -15.94 -2.90 -12.06
CA PHE A 89 -15.62 -2.59 -13.45
C PHE A 89 -16.82 -2.76 -14.38
N GLN A 90 -17.67 -3.76 -14.14
CA GLN A 90 -18.89 -3.96 -14.90
C GLN A 90 -19.84 -2.76 -14.76
N GLU A 91 -20.03 -2.33 -13.53
CA GLU A 91 -21.06 -1.39 -13.07
C GLU A 91 -20.72 0.07 -13.39
N SER A 92 -19.51 0.51 -13.07
CA SER A 92 -19.16 1.94 -13.14
C SER A 92 -17.92 2.24 -13.95
N ARG A 93 -17.31 1.23 -14.59
CA ARG A 93 -15.97 1.35 -15.17
C ARG A 93 -15.00 1.91 -14.14
N THR A 94 -15.00 1.37 -12.93
CA THR A 94 -14.15 1.86 -11.81
C THR A 94 -14.35 3.36 -11.54
N GLY A 95 -15.59 3.82 -11.61
CA GLY A 95 -16.00 5.21 -11.41
C GLY A 95 -15.78 6.16 -12.58
N TYR A 96 -15.37 5.68 -13.75
CA TYR A 96 -15.28 6.51 -14.96
C TYR A 96 -16.63 6.73 -15.66
N ASP A 97 -17.67 5.93 -15.37
CA ASP A 97 -19.01 6.20 -15.85
C ASP A 97 -19.68 7.31 -15.02
N LYS A 98 -19.73 8.51 -15.61
CA LYS A 98 -20.33 9.69 -14.96
C LYS A 98 -21.86 9.66 -15.01
N ASN A 99 -22.43 8.85 -15.88
CA ASN A 99 -23.87 8.63 -15.91
C ASN A 99 -24.16 7.67 -14.75
N ASN A 100 -24.94 8.10 -13.76
CA ASN A 100 -25.29 7.33 -12.53
C ASN A 100 -24.29 7.43 -11.35
N ASN A 101 -23.64 8.58 -11.17
CA ASN A 101 -22.82 8.86 -9.98
C ASN A 101 -21.71 7.81 -9.74
N GLY A 102 -21.17 7.22 -10.82
CA GLY A 102 -20.22 6.11 -10.73
C GLY A 102 -18.94 6.47 -9.97
N ASN A 103 -18.57 7.75 -9.91
CA ASN A 103 -17.43 8.26 -9.14
C ASN A 103 -17.56 8.10 -7.62
N VAL A 104 -18.77 7.85 -7.11
CA VAL A 104 -19.03 7.53 -5.69
C VAL A 104 -19.69 6.15 -5.59
N ASN A 105 -20.75 5.91 -6.35
CA ASN A 105 -21.53 4.68 -6.36
C ASN A 105 -20.92 3.61 -7.30
N VAL A 106 -19.66 3.23 -7.07
CA VAL A 106 -18.89 2.37 -8.00
C VAL A 106 -19.46 0.97 -8.22
N MET A 107 -20.26 0.43 -7.28
CA MET A 107 -20.97 -0.85 -7.40
C MET A 107 -22.45 -0.69 -7.76
N GLN A 108 -22.90 0.55 -7.97
CA GLN A 108 -24.25 0.93 -8.42
C GLN A 108 -25.42 0.58 -7.48
N VAL A 109 -25.18 0.03 -6.28
CA VAL A 109 -26.22 -0.28 -5.28
C VAL A 109 -27.00 0.93 -4.75
N GLY A 110 -26.42 2.14 -4.80
CA GLY A 110 -27.09 3.38 -4.38
C GLY A 110 -27.89 4.09 -5.47
N ASN A 111 -28.16 3.44 -6.61
CA ASN A 111 -28.87 4.08 -7.71
C ASN A 111 -30.37 4.22 -7.42
N SER A 112 -30.96 5.33 -7.85
CA SER A 112 -32.40 5.51 -7.82
C SER A 112 -33.09 4.43 -8.65
N GLY A 113 -33.88 3.58 -8.00
CA GLY A 113 -34.59 2.45 -8.63
C GLY A 113 -33.90 1.09 -8.46
N ASP A 114 -32.66 1.06 -7.94
CA ASP A 114 -32.04 -0.18 -7.48
C ASP A 114 -32.60 -0.55 -6.07
N PRO A 115 -33.05 -1.79 -5.84
CA PRO A 115 -33.66 -2.16 -4.57
C PRO A 115 -32.65 -2.40 -3.44
N SER A 116 -31.35 -2.48 -3.72
CA SER A 116 -30.33 -2.99 -2.78
C SER A 116 -30.35 -2.31 -1.42
N LEU A 117 -30.19 -0.98 -1.37
CA LEU A 117 -30.15 -0.26 -0.09
C LEU A 117 -31.51 -0.26 0.62
N ASN A 118 -32.61 -0.21 -0.13
CA ASN A 118 -33.96 -0.26 0.44
C ASN A 118 -34.23 -1.63 1.08
N VAL A 119 -33.81 -2.73 0.46
CA VAL A 119 -33.91 -4.07 1.04
C VAL A 119 -33.03 -4.17 2.27
N LEU A 120 -31.77 -3.71 2.20
CA LEU A 120 -30.85 -3.75 3.34
C LEU A 120 -31.38 -2.94 4.55
N ASN A 121 -32.09 -1.84 4.32
CA ASN A 121 -32.70 -1.03 5.38
C ASN A 121 -34.18 -1.38 5.65
N ASN A 122 -34.71 -2.49 5.12
CA ASN A 122 -36.09 -2.89 5.36
C ASN A 122 -37.15 -1.81 4.98
N GLN A 123 -36.87 -1.06 3.92
CA GLN A 123 -37.72 0.02 3.39
C GLN A 123 -38.58 -0.42 2.20
N THR A 124 -38.59 -1.71 1.87
CA THR A 124 -39.44 -2.30 0.83
C THR A 124 -40.81 -2.72 1.38
N GLU A 125 -41.85 -2.75 0.53
CA GLU A 125 -43.18 -3.24 0.92
C GLU A 125 -43.15 -4.72 1.34
N ASN A 126 -42.25 -5.49 0.75
CA ASN A 126 -42.03 -6.90 1.05
C ASN A 126 -40.67 -7.06 1.72
N PRO A 127 -40.62 -7.28 3.05
CA PRO A 127 -39.35 -7.45 3.74
C PRO A 127 -38.68 -8.78 3.36
N GLU A 128 -37.37 -8.75 3.18
CA GLU A 128 -36.56 -9.94 2.94
C GLU A 128 -35.97 -10.46 4.27
N TYR A 129 -35.68 -11.77 4.30
CA TYR A 129 -35.18 -12.46 5.49
C TYR A 129 -33.95 -13.31 5.14
N GLU A 130 -33.09 -13.51 6.13
CA GLU A 130 -31.93 -14.38 6.08
C GLU A 130 -31.95 -15.37 7.25
N MET A 131 -31.28 -16.51 7.09
CA MET A 131 -31.08 -17.46 8.18
C MET A 131 -29.69 -17.25 8.77
N ILE A 132 -29.61 -16.78 10.02
CA ILE A 132 -28.35 -16.52 10.73
C ILE A 132 -28.35 -17.34 12.01
N ASN A 133 -27.40 -18.27 12.16
CA ASN A 133 -27.25 -19.13 13.34
C ASN A 133 -28.55 -19.84 13.75
N GLY A 134 -29.23 -20.40 12.74
CA GLY A 134 -30.52 -21.11 12.91
C GLY A 134 -31.72 -20.21 13.23
N LYS A 135 -31.56 -18.88 13.16
CA LYS A 135 -32.65 -17.92 13.39
C LYS A 135 -32.97 -17.15 12.11
N LEU A 136 -34.26 -17.04 11.83
CA LEU A 136 -34.76 -16.16 10.78
C LEU A 136 -34.57 -14.70 11.22
N TRP A 137 -33.72 -13.97 10.50
CA TRP A 137 -33.40 -12.57 10.74
C TRP A 137 -34.01 -11.73 9.63
N LYS A 138 -34.79 -10.72 9.99
CA LYS A 138 -35.32 -9.74 9.05
C LYS A 138 -34.18 -8.83 8.63
N VAL A 139 -33.95 -8.68 7.32
CA VAL A 139 -32.85 -7.85 6.82
C VAL A 139 -33.14 -6.39 7.10
N ASP A 140 -32.50 -5.84 8.14
CA ASP A 140 -32.70 -4.46 8.57
C ASP A 140 -31.40 -3.89 9.19
N TYR A 141 -30.77 -2.97 8.47
CA TYR A 141 -29.57 -2.26 8.91
C TYR A 141 -29.87 -0.90 9.55
N GLU A 142 -31.11 -0.61 9.93
CA GLU A 142 -31.50 0.60 10.68
C GLU A 142 -31.02 1.89 9.99
N ASP A 143 -31.26 2.01 8.68
CA ASP A 143 -30.83 3.13 7.83
C ASP A 143 -29.30 3.32 7.72
N LYS A 144 -28.48 2.38 8.21
CA LYS A 144 -27.01 2.43 8.08
C LYS A 144 -26.54 2.10 6.66
N ALA A 145 -27.34 1.41 5.85
CA ALA A 145 -26.96 1.09 4.48
C ALA A 145 -27.15 2.31 3.57
N LYS A 146 -26.09 3.10 3.42
CA LYS A 146 -26.03 4.33 2.62
C LYS A 146 -24.71 4.43 1.88
N VAL A 147 -24.71 5.09 0.72
CA VAL A 147 -23.52 5.29 -0.11
C VAL A 147 -23.13 6.77 -0.11
N GLU A 148 -22.18 7.15 0.75
CA GLU A 148 -21.68 8.52 0.86
C GLU A 148 -20.30 8.67 0.21
N ASN A 149 -19.54 7.59 0.11
CA ASN A 149 -18.21 7.53 -0.50
C ASN A 149 -18.00 6.21 -1.28
N ILE A 150 -16.84 6.07 -1.95
CA ILE A 150 -16.48 4.87 -2.73
C ILE A 150 -16.45 3.60 -1.87
N TYR A 151 -15.88 3.69 -0.66
CA TYR A 151 -15.82 2.55 0.25
C TYR A 151 -17.22 2.08 0.65
N ASP A 152 -18.16 3.00 0.94
CA ASP A 152 -19.54 2.63 1.25
C ASP A 152 -20.22 1.88 0.11
N SER A 153 -20.01 2.33 -1.14
CA SER A 153 -20.55 1.64 -2.31
C SER A 153 -20.02 0.21 -2.42
N ILE A 154 -18.72 0.01 -2.17
CA ILE A 154 -18.10 -1.31 -2.19
C ILE A 154 -18.58 -2.14 -0.99
N TYR A 155 -18.58 -1.58 0.21
CA TYR A 155 -18.96 -2.25 1.45
C TYR A 155 -20.39 -2.76 1.41
N TRP A 156 -21.35 -1.92 1.04
CA TRP A 156 -22.75 -2.31 0.92
C TRP A 156 -23.01 -3.14 -0.34
N GLY A 157 -22.26 -2.94 -1.42
CA GLY A 157 -22.29 -3.81 -2.60
C GLY A 157 -21.86 -5.25 -2.30
N VAL A 158 -20.79 -5.43 -1.51
CA VAL A 158 -20.36 -6.75 -1.04
C VAL A 158 -21.45 -7.38 -0.15
N ARG A 159 -22.03 -6.62 0.78
CA ARG A 159 -23.10 -7.12 1.64
C ARG A 159 -24.32 -7.57 0.85
N TRP A 160 -24.71 -6.79 -0.15
CA TRP A 160 -25.78 -7.13 -1.07
C TRP A 160 -25.47 -8.41 -1.83
N LEU A 161 -24.24 -8.60 -2.32
CA LEU A 161 -23.84 -9.84 -2.99
C LEU A 161 -23.98 -11.07 -2.07
N TYR A 162 -23.62 -10.99 -0.79
CA TYR A 162 -23.88 -12.09 0.16
C TYR A 162 -25.37 -12.35 0.37
N HIS A 163 -26.18 -11.29 0.48
CA HIS A 163 -27.62 -11.42 0.59
C HIS A 163 -28.19 -12.20 -0.61
N ARG A 164 -27.74 -11.85 -1.82
CA ARG A 164 -28.15 -12.49 -3.08
C ARG A 164 -27.54 -13.87 -3.30
N ALA A 165 -26.46 -14.21 -2.60
CA ALA A 165 -25.93 -15.57 -2.57
C ALA A 165 -26.74 -16.49 -1.64
N GLN A 166 -27.34 -15.95 -0.58
CA GLN A 166 -28.08 -16.75 0.39
C GLN A 166 -29.48 -17.13 -0.12
N TYR A 167 -29.98 -18.27 0.34
CA TYR A 167 -31.39 -18.65 0.29
C TYR A 167 -31.74 -19.57 1.45
N ILE A 168 -33.05 -19.75 1.68
CA ILE A 168 -33.59 -20.64 2.70
C ILE A 168 -34.14 -21.86 1.97
N GLY A 169 -33.64 -23.05 2.29
CA GLY A 169 -34.11 -24.32 1.72
C GLY A 169 -35.50 -24.69 2.20
N ASP A 170 -36.11 -25.70 1.56
CA ASP A 170 -37.46 -26.18 1.90
C ASP A 170 -37.54 -26.75 3.33
N ASP A 171 -36.42 -27.21 3.87
CA ASP A 171 -36.25 -27.69 5.25
C ASP A 171 -35.99 -26.54 6.25
N GLY A 172 -35.99 -25.29 5.79
CA GLY A 172 -35.63 -24.12 6.59
C GLY A 172 -34.13 -23.95 6.80
N ALA A 173 -33.27 -24.76 6.17
CA ALA A 173 -31.83 -24.62 6.30
C ALA A 173 -31.31 -23.40 5.53
N ARG A 174 -30.21 -22.83 6.03
CA ARG A 174 -29.45 -21.81 5.30
C ARG A 174 -28.69 -22.49 4.16
N CYS A 175 -28.84 -21.97 2.94
CA CYS A 175 -28.14 -22.46 1.77
C CYS A 175 -27.52 -21.31 0.98
N TRP A 176 -26.57 -21.65 0.10
CA TRP A 176 -25.80 -20.69 -0.68
C TRP A 176 -25.73 -21.09 -2.14
N PHE A 177 -26.04 -20.13 -3.01
CA PHE A 177 -25.79 -20.26 -4.43
C PHE A 177 -24.29 -20.15 -4.73
N PRO A 178 -23.80 -20.79 -5.80
CA PRO A 178 -22.49 -20.49 -6.36
C PRO A 178 -22.35 -19.00 -6.65
N TRP A 179 -21.13 -18.45 -6.52
CA TRP A 179 -20.88 -17.02 -6.71
C TRP A 179 -21.32 -16.51 -8.08
N LYS A 180 -21.24 -17.32 -9.13
CA LYS A 180 -21.74 -16.95 -10.47
C LYS A 180 -23.25 -16.70 -10.49
N ASP A 181 -24.02 -17.52 -9.77
CA ASP A 181 -25.47 -17.38 -9.66
C ASP A 181 -25.83 -16.21 -8.73
N ALA A 182 -25.05 -15.99 -7.67
CA ALA A 182 -25.17 -14.80 -6.83
C ALA A 182 -24.98 -13.50 -7.64
N VAL A 183 -24.01 -13.48 -8.58
CA VAL A 183 -23.80 -12.35 -9.51
C VAL A 183 -25.00 -12.15 -10.44
N ASN A 184 -25.62 -13.23 -10.94
CA ASN A 184 -26.86 -13.12 -11.71
C ASN A 184 -27.98 -12.47 -10.90
N ARG A 185 -28.14 -12.88 -9.64
CA ARG A 185 -29.13 -12.32 -8.72
C ARG A 185 -28.78 -10.92 -8.24
N TYR A 186 -27.50 -10.55 -8.22
CA TYR A 186 -27.00 -9.23 -7.80
C TYR A 186 -27.48 -8.12 -8.73
N GLY A 187 -27.30 -8.29 -10.04
CA GLY A 187 -27.63 -7.30 -11.06
C GLY A 187 -29.01 -7.51 -11.71
N PRO A 188 -29.17 -7.23 -13.01
CA PRO A 188 -30.47 -7.26 -13.70
C PRO A 188 -31.03 -8.67 -13.97
N GLY A 189 -30.40 -9.74 -13.47
CA GLY A 189 -30.84 -11.13 -13.72
C GLY A 189 -30.56 -11.65 -15.13
N THR A 190 -29.85 -10.90 -15.99
CA THR A 190 -29.56 -11.33 -17.36
C THR A 190 -28.29 -12.18 -17.43
N GLN A 191 -28.33 -13.24 -18.26
CA GLN A 191 -27.16 -14.10 -18.47
C GLN A 191 -25.98 -13.32 -19.08
N GLU A 192 -26.26 -12.36 -19.96
CA GLU A 192 -25.24 -11.49 -20.55
C GLU A 192 -24.46 -10.70 -19.50
N TYR A 193 -25.16 -10.11 -18.51
CA TYR A 193 -24.51 -9.39 -17.43
C TYR A 193 -23.59 -10.30 -16.62
N THR A 194 -24.10 -11.47 -16.23
CA THR A 194 -23.35 -12.47 -15.46
C THR A 194 -22.12 -12.96 -16.21
N ASP A 195 -22.28 -13.33 -17.49
CA ASP A 195 -21.17 -13.82 -18.29
C ASP A 195 -20.13 -12.73 -18.53
N ASN A 196 -20.52 -11.47 -18.71
CA ASN A 196 -19.57 -10.36 -18.82
C ASN A 196 -18.71 -10.24 -17.55
N ILE A 197 -19.31 -10.20 -16.37
CA ILE A 197 -18.56 -10.17 -15.09
C ILE A 197 -17.67 -11.41 -14.96
N TRP A 198 -18.18 -12.61 -15.29
CA TRP A 198 -17.41 -13.83 -15.15
C TRP A 198 -16.21 -13.86 -16.11
N ASN A 199 -16.35 -13.32 -17.33
CA ASN A 199 -15.24 -13.19 -18.28
C ASN A 199 -14.22 -12.13 -17.82
N ILE A 200 -14.68 -11.02 -17.22
CA ILE A 200 -13.84 -9.99 -16.60
C ILE A 200 -13.05 -10.59 -15.42
N TYR A 201 -13.70 -11.42 -14.60
CA TYR A 201 -13.12 -12.09 -13.43
C TYR A 201 -12.10 -13.17 -13.83
N GLU A 202 -12.47 -14.14 -14.66
CA GLU A 202 -11.62 -15.29 -15.02
C GLU A 202 -10.51 -14.95 -16.03
N GLN A 203 -10.83 -14.09 -17.00
CA GLN A 203 -9.97 -13.87 -18.18
C GLN A 203 -9.55 -12.42 -18.33
N GLY A 204 -10.20 -11.50 -17.63
CA GLY A 204 -10.01 -10.10 -17.87
C GLY A 204 -10.64 -9.52 -19.11
N LEU A 205 -11.61 -10.20 -19.69
CA LEU A 205 -12.12 -9.78 -20.99
C LEU A 205 -13.50 -9.14 -20.83
N ASP A 206 -13.55 -7.82 -21.07
CA ASP A 206 -14.84 -7.13 -21.26
C ASP A 206 -15.34 -7.34 -22.69
N LYS A 207 -16.33 -8.22 -22.85
CA LYS A 207 -16.91 -8.56 -24.15
C LYS A 207 -17.85 -7.47 -24.70
N ARG A 208 -18.20 -6.45 -23.91
CA ARG A 208 -19.01 -5.31 -24.38
C ARG A 208 -18.25 -4.42 -25.37
N VAL A 209 -16.92 -4.39 -25.27
CA VAL A 209 -16.08 -3.64 -26.21
C VAL A 209 -15.85 -4.51 -27.44
N ASN A 210 -16.45 -4.11 -28.56
CA ASN A 210 -16.42 -4.83 -29.83
C ASN A 210 -14.99 -5.31 -30.18
N PRO A 211 -14.74 -6.62 -30.31
CA PRO A 211 -13.38 -7.18 -30.50
C PRO A 211 -12.66 -6.67 -31.76
N ALA A 212 -13.40 -6.09 -32.72
CA ALA A 212 -12.87 -5.50 -33.94
C ALA A 212 -11.90 -4.32 -33.72
N ILE A 213 -11.99 -3.61 -32.58
CA ILE A 213 -11.12 -2.44 -32.31
C ILE A 213 -9.69 -2.86 -31.92
N LYS A 214 -9.49 -4.08 -31.39
CA LYS A 214 -8.13 -4.55 -31.01
C LYS A 214 -7.26 -4.95 -32.19
N LEU A 215 -7.81 -5.48 -33.30
CA LEU A 215 -6.96 -5.95 -34.41
C LEU A 215 -6.34 -4.81 -35.25
N ARG A 216 -7.04 -3.67 -35.39
CA ARG A 216 -6.53 -2.53 -36.17
C ARG A 216 -5.51 -1.68 -35.41
N ILE A 217 -5.59 -1.64 -34.08
CA ILE A 217 -4.62 -0.94 -33.22
C ILE A 217 -3.31 -1.74 -33.11
N ILE A 218 -3.37 -3.08 -33.10
CA ILE A 218 -2.18 -3.93 -33.11
C ILE A 218 -1.37 -3.74 -34.40
N LEU A 219 -2.02 -3.62 -35.57
CA LEU A 219 -1.31 -3.39 -36.83
C LEU A 219 -0.61 -2.02 -36.91
N PHE A 220 -1.17 -0.98 -36.28
CA PHE A 220 -0.54 0.35 -36.24
C PHE A 220 0.60 0.45 -35.21
N LEU A 221 0.55 -0.34 -34.13
CA LEU A 221 1.60 -0.39 -33.09
C LEU A 221 2.87 -1.14 -33.53
N PHE A 222 2.82 -1.95 -34.58
CA PHE A 222 4.03 -2.62 -35.12
C PHE A 222 4.83 -1.76 -36.12
N LEU A 223 4.25 -0.68 -36.66
CA LEU A 223 4.92 0.19 -37.63
C LEU A 223 5.53 1.48 -37.03
N LEU A 224 5.05 1.92 -35.85
CA LEU A 224 5.58 3.08 -35.13
C LEU A 224 6.91 2.90 -34.35
N PRO A 225 7.37 1.69 -33.96
CA PRO A 225 8.62 1.54 -33.21
C PRO A 225 9.85 2.01 -34.00
N ALA A 226 9.88 1.85 -35.33
CA ALA A 226 11.09 2.14 -36.10
C ALA A 226 11.47 3.63 -36.17
N ILE A 227 10.55 4.56 -35.89
CA ILE A 227 10.78 6.01 -36.05
C ILE A 227 10.80 6.74 -34.69
N VAL A 228 10.17 6.21 -33.64
CA VAL A 228 10.13 6.87 -32.30
C VAL A 228 11.25 6.37 -31.35
N PHE A 229 11.86 5.20 -31.61
CA PHE A 229 12.98 4.70 -30.80
C PHE A 229 14.31 5.45 -30.99
N ALA A 230 14.39 6.42 -31.91
CA ALA A 230 15.60 7.23 -32.09
C ALA A 230 15.65 8.49 -31.19
N PHE A 231 14.54 8.92 -30.58
CA PHE A 231 14.48 10.21 -29.88
C PHE A 231 13.60 10.25 -28.61
N THR A 232 13.12 9.12 -28.11
CA THR A 232 12.62 9.09 -26.73
C THR A 232 13.79 8.75 -25.84
N ASP A 233 14.27 9.74 -25.09
CA ASP A 233 15.18 9.51 -23.97
C ASP A 233 14.63 8.33 -23.18
N ASN A 234 15.39 7.23 -23.16
CA ASN A 234 15.01 5.99 -22.50
C ASN A 234 14.87 6.27 -21.01
N ILE A 235 13.68 6.70 -20.59
CA ILE A 235 13.32 6.78 -19.19
C ILE A 235 13.50 5.36 -18.66
N PRO A 236 14.46 5.16 -17.75
CA PRO A 236 14.74 3.83 -17.24
C PRO A 236 13.46 3.30 -16.61
N ASN A 237 13.02 2.12 -17.01
CA ASN A 237 11.97 1.47 -16.24
C ASN A 237 12.55 1.10 -14.87
N ASP A 238 11.71 1.13 -13.84
CA ASP A 238 12.10 0.85 -12.45
C ASP A 238 12.88 -0.48 -12.32
N LYS A 239 12.50 -1.48 -13.12
CA LYS A 239 13.19 -2.78 -13.21
C LYS A 239 14.66 -2.66 -13.64
N SER A 240 14.96 -1.81 -14.62
CA SER A 240 16.33 -1.62 -15.14
C SER A 240 17.24 -0.96 -14.11
N ILE A 241 16.73 0.03 -13.36
CA ILE A 241 17.48 0.67 -12.29
C ILE A 241 17.68 -0.29 -11.12
N LYS A 242 16.64 -1.00 -10.66
CA LYS A 242 16.79 -2.01 -9.61
C LYS A 242 17.83 -3.08 -9.97
N THR A 243 17.83 -3.54 -11.22
CA THR A 243 18.83 -4.48 -11.73
C THR A 243 20.24 -3.87 -11.70
N ALA A 244 20.38 -2.61 -12.13
CA ALA A 244 21.65 -1.91 -12.08
C ALA A 244 22.14 -1.71 -10.63
N ILE A 245 21.26 -1.31 -9.70
CA ILE A 245 21.57 -1.14 -8.27
C ILE A 245 22.08 -2.47 -7.71
N PHE A 246 21.33 -3.56 -7.92
CA PHE A 246 21.72 -4.89 -7.48
C PHE A 246 23.08 -5.31 -8.03
N ASN A 247 23.41 -4.94 -9.26
CA ASN A 247 24.71 -5.22 -9.87
C ASN A 247 25.87 -4.41 -9.28
N THR A 248 25.62 -3.21 -8.74
CA THR A 248 26.65 -2.40 -8.08
C THR A 248 27.02 -2.85 -6.68
N ILE A 249 26.23 -3.73 -6.05
CA ILE A 249 26.59 -4.34 -4.78
C ILE A 249 27.81 -5.23 -5.04
N GLU A 250 28.98 -4.91 -4.50
CA GLU A 250 30.21 -5.65 -4.83
C GLU A 250 30.30 -6.97 -4.07
N ASN A 251 29.81 -6.97 -2.83
CA ASN A 251 29.88 -8.12 -1.95
C ASN A 251 28.80 -9.15 -2.32
N SER A 252 29.21 -10.33 -2.78
CA SER A 252 28.29 -11.42 -3.13
C SER A 252 27.45 -11.87 -1.93
N TYR A 253 28.01 -11.80 -0.72
CA TYR A 253 27.27 -12.12 0.51
C TYR A 253 26.13 -11.12 0.72
N GLU A 254 26.38 -9.81 0.59
CA GLU A 254 25.33 -8.77 0.72
C GLU A 254 24.20 -8.98 -0.29
N LYS A 255 24.53 -9.38 -1.54
CA LYS A 255 23.51 -9.69 -2.56
C LYS A 255 22.55 -10.80 -2.18
N GLU A 256 23.04 -11.84 -1.50
CA GLU A 256 22.21 -12.98 -1.07
C GLU A 256 21.15 -12.56 -0.05
N TYR A 257 21.38 -11.47 0.67
CA TYR A 257 20.45 -10.94 1.66
C TYR A 257 19.53 -9.85 1.12
N VAL A 258 19.75 -9.29 -0.07
CA VAL A 258 18.84 -8.25 -0.59
C VAL A 258 17.43 -8.80 -0.78
N GLN A 259 16.49 -8.34 0.04
CA GLN A 259 15.08 -8.75 0.00
C GLN A 259 14.27 -7.81 -0.89
N ASN A 260 14.62 -6.52 -0.89
CA ASN A 260 13.90 -5.48 -1.61
C ASN A 260 14.82 -4.30 -1.96
N ILE A 261 14.47 -3.61 -3.04
CA ILE A 261 15.11 -2.37 -3.44
C ILE A 261 13.97 -1.39 -3.74
N GLN A 262 13.85 -0.37 -2.91
CA GLN A 262 12.92 0.74 -3.14
C GLN A 262 13.66 1.83 -3.91
N VAL A 263 13.00 2.44 -4.91
CA VAL A 263 13.60 3.49 -5.74
C VAL A 263 12.59 4.61 -5.88
N ASP A 264 13.04 5.83 -5.61
CA ASP A 264 12.27 7.04 -5.87
C ASP A 264 13.11 8.03 -6.70
N TYR A 265 12.44 8.88 -7.49
CA TYR A 265 13.06 9.76 -8.47
C TYR A 265 12.77 11.21 -8.11
N TYR A 266 13.78 12.08 -8.18
CA TYR A 266 13.61 13.50 -7.85
C TYR A 266 12.49 14.18 -8.65
N LYS A 267 12.45 13.90 -9.95
CA LYS A 267 11.40 14.31 -10.87
C LYS A 267 11.15 13.15 -11.82
N LYS A 268 9.95 13.10 -12.40
CA LYS A 268 9.64 12.14 -13.45
C LYS A 268 10.66 12.32 -14.59
N ASN A 269 11.44 11.27 -14.88
CA ASN A 269 12.53 11.23 -15.88
C ASN A 269 13.86 11.86 -15.45
N SER A 270 14.03 12.20 -14.18
CA SER A 270 15.33 12.60 -13.66
C SER A 270 16.28 11.39 -13.64
N PRO A 271 17.56 11.55 -14.05
CA PRO A 271 18.57 10.52 -13.79
C PRO A 271 18.88 10.39 -12.29
N LEU A 272 18.57 11.43 -11.50
CA LEU A 272 18.76 11.44 -10.05
C LEU A 272 17.67 10.62 -9.35
N PHE A 273 18.09 9.62 -8.60
CA PHE A 273 17.25 8.75 -7.81
C PHE A 273 17.82 8.56 -6.39
N LEU A 274 16.96 8.19 -5.47
CA LEU A 274 17.34 7.66 -4.16
C LEU A 274 16.90 6.20 -4.08
N THR A 275 17.58 5.42 -3.25
CA THR A 275 17.22 4.03 -3.04
C THR A 275 17.42 3.60 -1.59
N ILE A 276 16.52 2.73 -1.13
CA ILE A 276 16.62 2.00 0.11
C ILE A 276 16.81 0.52 -0.26
N ILE A 277 17.96 -0.04 0.11
CA ILE A 277 18.30 -1.44 -0.12
C ILE A 277 18.06 -2.20 1.19
N GLU A 278 17.04 -3.04 1.21
CA GLU A 278 16.64 -3.82 2.37
C GLU A 278 17.35 -5.18 2.33
N THR A 279 18.27 -5.41 3.26
CA THR A 279 19.03 -6.68 3.38
C THR A 279 18.42 -7.59 4.44
N GLN A 280 17.78 -7.02 5.44
CA GLN A 280 16.98 -7.78 6.38
C GLN A 280 15.82 -6.91 6.78
N LYS A 281 14.61 -7.38 6.48
CA LYS A 281 13.38 -6.66 6.81
C LYS A 281 13.37 -6.19 8.25
N ASP A 282 13.10 -4.91 8.43
CA ASP A 282 13.02 -4.19 9.71
C ASP A 282 14.31 -4.21 10.56
N TRP A 283 15.47 -4.57 9.97
CA TRP A 283 16.70 -4.76 10.74
C TRP A 283 17.97 -4.20 10.09
N SER A 284 18.05 -4.20 8.77
CA SER A 284 19.25 -3.73 8.07
C SER A 284 18.88 -3.20 6.68
N GLU A 285 18.84 -1.88 6.60
CA GLU A 285 18.58 -1.13 5.39
C GLU A 285 19.73 -0.18 5.10
N ARG A 286 19.94 0.08 3.81
CA ARG A 286 20.99 0.95 3.32
C ARG A 286 20.41 2.03 2.44
N PHE A 287 20.67 3.27 2.80
CA PHE A 287 20.29 4.45 2.03
C PHE A 287 21.41 4.87 1.07
N GLU A 288 21.06 5.08 -0.21
CA GLU A 288 21.97 5.59 -1.23
C GLU A 288 21.26 6.59 -2.15
N ILE A 289 22.04 7.49 -2.76
CA ILE A 289 21.58 8.43 -3.78
C ILE A 289 22.47 8.23 -5.01
N GLY A 290 21.89 8.17 -6.20
CA GLY A 290 22.65 7.91 -7.42
C GLY A 290 22.09 8.64 -8.64
N ASN A 291 22.93 8.73 -9.67
CA ASN A 291 22.56 9.15 -11.00
C ASN A 291 22.57 7.92 -11.93
N TYR A 292 21.46 7.64 -12.60
CA TYR A 292 21.37 6.60 -13.61
C TYR A 292 21.36 7.22 -15.02
N ALA A 293 22.44 7.01 -15.76
CA ALA A 293 22.59 7.48 -17.12
C ALA A 293 23.29 6.43 -17.98
N ASN A 294 22.83 6.25 -19.22
CA ASN A 294 23.45 5.33 -20.19
C ASN A 294 23.63 3.89 -19.65
N GLY A 295 22.66 3.41 -18.85
CA GLY A 295 22.71 2.06 -18.27
C GLY A 295 23.67 1.89 -17.11
N LYS A 296 24.26 2.97 -16.59
CA LYS A 296 25.24 2.94 -15.49
C LYS A 296 24.78 3.82 -14.33
N ILE A 297 25.09 3.37 -13.12
CA ILE A 297 24.88 4.14 -11.89
C ILE A 297 26.18 4.85 -11.54
N SER A 298 26.08 6.15 -11.24
CA SER A 298 27.11 6.92 -10.57
C SER A 298 26.58 7.31 -9.20
N TRP A 299 27.11 6.69 -8.14
CA TRP A 299 26.70 6.97 -6.77
C TRP A 299 27.14 8.37 -6.34
N ILE A 300 26.24 9.08 -5.66
CA ILE A 300 26.50 10.38 -5.04
C ILE A 300 27.19 10.14 -3.70
N GLU A 301 28.25 10.89 -3.42
CA GLU A 301 28.96 10.81 -2.14
C GLU A 301 28.10 11.43 -1.03
N ILE A 302 27.68 10.64 -0.05
CA ILE A 302 26.94 11.12 1.12
C ILE A 302 27.96 11.34 2.25
N ASN A 303 28.14 12.60 2.68
CA ASN A 303 29.18 12.97 3.64
C ASN A 303 29.04 12.26 5.01
N LYS A 304 27.80 12.09 5.47
CA LYS A 304 27.42 11.33 6.66
C LYS A 304 26.12 10.60 6.38
N LYS A 305 26.20 9.29 6.21
CA LYS A 305 25.03 8.42 6.02
C LYS A 305 24.24 8.27 7.34
N PRO A 306 22.93 8.01 7.29
CA PRO A 306 22.18 7.53 8.46
C PRO A 306 22.89 6.32 9.06
N THR A 307 22.95 6.27 10.39
CA THR A 307 23.65 5.20 11.14
C THR A 307 22.68 4.16 11.71
N GLU A 308 21.39 4.45 11.59
CA GLU A 308 20.28 3.61 12.01
C GLU A 308 20.15 2.34 11.17
N GLN A 309 19.53 1.34 11.78
CA GLN A 309 19.31 0.02 11.18
C GLN A 309 18.26 0.02 10.08
N SER A 310 17.24 0.87 10.18
CA SER A 310 16.16 1.00 9.19
C SER A 310 15.94 2.45 8.78
N ILE A 311 15.34 2.64 7.61
CA ILE A 311 14.94 3.90 7.01
C ILE A 311 13.41 3.90 6.92
N LEU A 312 12.76 4.62 7.84
CA LEU A 312 11.30 4.72 7.88
C LEU A 312 10.74 5.41 6.64
N SER A 313 11.43 6.44 6.17
CA SER A 313 11.07 7.16 4.96
C SER A 313 12.29 7.89 4.39
N ALA A 314 12.28 8.03 3.07
CA ALA A 314 13.19 8.93 2.36
C ALA A 314 12.43 9.55 1.18
N ARG A 315 12.59 10.85 0.95
CA ARG A 315 11.96 11.54 -0.18
C ARG A 315 12.79 12.71 -0.67
N PHE A 316 12.65 13.02 -1.96
CA PHE A 316 13.17 14.26 -2.49
C PHE A 316 12.27 15.46 -2.17
N LEU A 317 12.89 16.63 -2.03
CA LEU A 317 12.23 17.90 -1.81
C LEU A 317 12.76 18.96 -2.79
N ASN A 318 11.89 19.92 -3.13
CA ASN A 318 12.28 21.18 -3.77
C ASN A 318 11.95 22.27 -2.75
N LEU A 319 12.95 22.85 -2.10
CA LEU A 319 12.76 23.89 -1.10
C LEU A 319 12.79 25.27 -1.77
N GLU A 320 11.93 26.18 -1.33
CA GLU A 320 11.92 27.56 -1.83
C GLU A 320 13.22 28.27 -1.41
N GLY A 321 13.75 29.12 -2.29
CA GLY A 321 15.02 29.80 -2.09
C GLY A 321 16.26 29.00 -2.49
N PHE A 322 16.11 27.74 -2.94
CA PHE A 322 17.23 26.89 -3.34
C PHE A 322 17.10 26.36 -4.77
N ASP A 323 18.25 26.29 -5.47
CA ASP A 323 18.33 25.71 -6.82
C ASP A 323 18.58 24.19 -6.80
N ASN A 324 19.13 23.67 -5.70
CA ASN A 324 19.55 22.27 -5.57
C ASN A 324 18.42 21.36 -5.06
N PRO A 325 18.41 20.07 -5.43
CA PRO A 325 17.53 19.08 -4.81
C PRO A 325 17.89 18.83 -3.35
N PHE A 326 16.89 18.55 -2.53
CA PHE A 326 17.06 18.11 -1.15
C PHE A 326 16.58 16.68 -0.98
N VAL A 327 17.12 15.97 0.01
CA VAL A 327 16.62 14.67 0.44
C VAL A 327 16.39 14.68 1.94
N GLU A 328 15.16 14.38 2.32
CA GLU A 328 14.75 14.12 3.69
C GLU A 328 14.81 12.62 3.97
N VAL A 329 15.35 12.24 5.12
CA VAL A 329 15.43 10.84 5.57
C VAL A 329 15.06 10.74 7.05
N TYR A 330 14.19 9.79 7.39
CA TYR A 330 13.96 9.37 8.77
C TYR A 330 14.59 7.99 8.99
N GLY A 331 15.62 7.93 9.83
CA GLY A 331 16.24 6.68 10.27
C GLY A 331 15.61 6.17 11.57
N GLN A 332 15.63 4.86 11.78
CA GLN A 332 15.20 4.22 13.03
C GLN A 332 16.13 3.07 13.43
N THR A 333 16.54 3.08 14.69
CA THR A 333 17.29 1.99 15.29
C THR A 333 16.39 0.82 15.66
N HIS A 334 16.97 -0.37 15.82
CA HIS A 334 16.22 -1.54 16.31
C HIS A 334 15.57 -1.32 17.69
N ALA A 335 16.07 -0.35 18.48
CA ALA A 335 15.50 0.03 19.76
C ALA A 335 14.32 1.01 19.62
N GLY A 336 14.00 1.50 18.42
CA GLY A 336 12.87 2.39 18.15
C GLY A 336 13.19 3.89 18.14
N HIS A 337 14.41 4.28 18.54
CA HIS A 337 14.87 5.68 18.46
C HIS A 337 15.50 5.98 17.09
N GLY A 338 15.52 7.24 16.66
CA GLY A 338 16.24 7.61 15.43
C GLY A 338 16.18 9.09 15.10
N PHE A 339 16.78 9.43 13.96
CA PHE A 339 17.02 10.80 13.55
C PHE A 339 16.30 11.16 12.25
N PHE A 340 15.98 12.44 12.15
CA PHE A 340 15.70 13.14 10.91
C PHE A 340 17.01 13.64 10.33
N TYR A 341 17.19 13.47 9.02
CA TYR A 341 18.31 13.99 8.24
C TYR A 341 17.79 14.82 7.08
N LEU A 342 18.41 15.97 6.82
CA LEU A 342 18.21 16.74 5.59
C LEU A 342 19.54 16.92 4.87
N TYR A 343 19.57 16.50 3.61
CA TYR A 343 20.72 16.63 2.71
C TYR A 343 20.40 17.60 1.58
N GLU A 344 21.38 18.44 1.22
CA GLU A 344 21.39 19.17 -0.05
C GLU A 344 22.28 18.44 -1.05
N ILE A 345 21.80 18.25 -2.27
CA ILE A 345 22.56 17.60 -3.34
C ILE A 345 23.23 18.67 -4.21
N GLU A 346 24.54 18.81 -4.06
CA GLU A 346 25.35 19.76 -4.82
C GLU A 346 26.61 19.07 -5.36
N ASN A 347 26.95 19.28 -6.63
CA ASN A 347 28.21 18.81 -7.23
C ASN A 347 28.50 17.30 -7.04
N ASN A 348 27.48 16.45 -7.21
CA ASN A 348 27.56 14.99 -6.99
C ASN A 348 27.94 14.58 -5.55
N LYS A 349 27.61 15.44 -4.57
CA LYS A 349 27.69 15.16 -3.14
C LYS A 349 26.36 15.46 -2.48
N ALA A 350 25.99 14.67 -1.48
CA ALA A 350 24.89 14.96 -0.57
C ALA A 350 25.49 15.51 0.73
N LYS A 351 25.35 16.82 0.94
CA LYS A 351 25.84 17.52 2.12
C LYS A 351 24.76 17.50 3.20
N LEU A 352 25.03 16.85 4.32
CA LEU A 352 24.18 16.93 5.51
C LEU A 352 24.08 18.39 6.01
N LEU A 353 22.86 18.89 6.12
CA LEU A 353 22.55 20.23 6.63
C LEU A 353 21.90 20.22 8.01
N LEU A 354 21.09 19.20 8.31
CA LEU A 354 20.45 19.02 9.60
C LEU A 354 20.40 17.54 9.96
N GLU A 355 20.72 17.24 11.21
CA GLU A 355 20.51 15.95 11.86
C GLU A 355 19.86 16.22 13.21
N ASN A 356 18.69 15.63 13.47
CA ASN A 356 17.96 15.88 14.72
C ASN A 356 17.22 14.64 15.21
N PRO A 357 17.24 14.34 16.53
CA PRO A 357 16.39 13.29 17.10
C PRO A 357 14.90 13.61 16.83
N ALA A 358 14.27 12.75 16.05
CA ALA A 358 12.93 12.96 15.52
C ALA A 358 12.14 11.67 15.31
N VAL A 359 12.69 10.51 15.69
CA VAL A 359 12.00 9.21 15.72
C VAL A 359 12.16 8.62 17.12
N ASP A 360 11.06 8.20 17.72
CA ASP A 360 11.03 7.60 19.05
C ASP A 360 9.72 6.85 19.28
N ILE A 361 9.74 5.51 19.14
CA ILE A 361 8.59 4.63 19.37
C ILE A 361 8.68 3.81 20.65
N ASN A 362 9.82 3.83 21.33
CA ASN A 362 10.08 2.99 22.49
C ASN A 362 10.50 3.86 23.66
N SER A 363 9.74 3.83 24.76
CA SER A 363 10.12 4.58 25.95
C SER A 363 11.29 3.89 26.62
N ASP A 364 12.49 4.45 26.44
CA ASP A 364 13.65 4.09 27.24
C ASP A 364 13.43 4.65 28.67
N THR A 365 12.62 3.94 29.46
CA THR A 365 12.26 4.36 30.81
C THR A 365 13.49 4.33 31.70
N ARG A 366 13.82 5.47 32.28
CA ARG A 366 14.99 5.60 33.16
C ARG A 366 14.55 6.07 34.52
N TRP A 367 15.14 5.46 35.53
CA TRP A 367 15.01 5.91 36.90
C TRP A 367 15.64 7.29 37.05
N THR A 368 14.85 8.28 37.47
CA THR A 368 15.39 9.56 37.96
C THR A 368 14.59 10.06 39.15
N PRO A 369 15.23 10.61 40.20
CA PRO A 369 14.51 11.13 41.35
C PRO A 369 13.60 12.33 41.00
N GLU A 370 13.94 13.07 39.95
CA GLU A 370 13.15 14.19 39.42
C GLU A 370 11.79 13.74 38.85
N ASN A 371 11.73 12.55 38.23
CA ASN A 371 10.47 12.00 37.72
C ASN A 371 9.45 11.77 38.85
N LYS A 372 9.92 11.35 40.03
CA LYS A 372 9.04 11.09 41.18
C LYS A 372 8.41 12.38 41.68
N GLU A 373 9.18 13.46 41.72
CA GLU A 373 8.67 14.78 42.11
C GLU A 373 7.71 15.35 41.05
N LYS A 374 8.05 15.21 39.76
CA LYS A 374 7.30 15.82 38.66
C LYS A 374 6.04 15.06 38.26
N TYR A 375 6.11 13.73 38.23
CA TYR A 375 5.06 12.86 37.69
C TYR A 375 4.50 11.86 38.70
N GLY A 376 5.16 11.68 39.85
CA GLY A 376 4.76 10.68 40.85
C GLY A 376 5.32 9.27 40.61
N TYR A 377 6.17 9.08 39.60
CA TYR A 377 6.74 7.78 39.21
C TYR A 377 8.26 7.87 39.08
N GLU A 378 8.99 6.80 39.40
CA GLU A 378 10.46 6.83 39.41
C GLU A 378 11.07 6.58 38.03
N ASN A 379 10.49 5.65 37.26
CA ASN A 379 10.95 5.31 35.92
C ASN A 379 10.01 5.95 34.91
N CYS A 380 10.55 6.86 34.10
CA CYS A 380 9.81 7.45 32.98
C CYS A 380 10.71 7.55 31.75
N GLY A 381 10.10 7.42 30.59
CA GLY A 381 10.69 7.62 29.28
C GLY A 381 9.81 8.53 28.44
N GLU A 382 10.27 8.84 27.24
CA GLU A 382 9.57 9.73 26.34
C GLU A 382 9.46 9.07 24.96
N ILE A 383 8.31 9.22 24.30
CA ILE A 383 8.09 8.76 22.91
C ILE A 383 7.35 9.84 22.13
N PHE A 384 7.38 9.78 20.80
CA PHE A 384 6.48 10.60 19.98
C PHE A 384 5.13 9.88 19.78
N THR A 385 4.00 10.60 19.89
CA THR A 385 2.65 10.01 19.78
C THR A 385 2.47 9.16 18.51
N ASP A 386 3.07 9.59 17.39
CA ASP A 386 2.99 8.91 16.08
C ASP A 386 4.33 8.26 15.69
N GLY A 387 5.25 8.12 16.65
CA GLY A 387 6.58 7.54 16.45
C GLY A 387 7.63 8.49 15.86
N ASN A 388 7.24 9.61 15.27
CA ASN A 388 8.17 10.63 14.78
C ASN A 388 7.62 12.06 14.89
N LEU A 389 8.50 13.05 14.71
CA LEU A 389 8.12 14.44 14.46
C LEU A 389 7.84 14.63 12.98
N ASN A 390 6.77 15.35 12.65
CA ASN A 390 6.44 15.75 11.29
C ASN A 390 7.30 16.93 10.85
N SER A 391 7.89 16.84 9.66
CA SER A 391 8.59 17.94 9.01
C SER A 391 7.64 18.79 8.18
N ASN A 392 7.79 20.10 8.30
CA ASN A 392 7.15 21.09 7.45
C ASN A 392 8.19 22.13 7.00
N TYR A 393 7.98 22.73 5.84
CA TYR A 393 8.92 23.64 5.20
C TYR A 393 8.21 24.93 4.79
N GLU A 394 8.55 26.05 5.44
CA GLU A 394 7.89 27.35 5.27
C GLU A 394 8.92 28.46 5.46
N ASP A 395 8.84 29.55 4.70
CA ASP A 395 9.63 30.77 4.94
C ASP A 395 8.98 31.56 6.09
N LEU A 396 9.57 31.49 7.29
CA LEU A 396 9.01 32.09 8.50
C LEU A 396 9.43 33.55 8.69
N ASN A 397 10.56 33.95 8.10
CA ASN A 397 11.17 35.26 8.32
C ASN A 397 11.01 36.22 7.12
N GLY A 398 10.51 35.72 5.98
CA GLY A 398 10.24 36.45 4.75
C GLY A 398 11.48 36.69 3.88
N ASP A 399 12.54 35.90 4.03
CA ASP A 399 13.78 36.02 3.25
C ASP A 399 13.73 35.26 1.90
N GLY A 400 12.64 34.54 1.64
CA GLY A 400 12.42 33.72 0.45
C GLY A 400 13.05 32.33 0.52
N ILE A 401 13.54 31.90 1.69
CA ILE A 401 14.16 30.60 1.93
C ILE A 401 13.26 29.77 2.84
N SER A 402 13.03 28.50 2.49
CA SER A 402 12.27 27.60 3.37
C SER A 402 13.03 27.24 4.64
N ASP A 403 12.43 27.51 5.80
CA ASP A 403 12.86 27.04 7.12
C ASP A 403 12.31 25.64 7.41
N ILE A 404 12.90 24.95 8.39
CA ILE A 404 12.47 23.59 8.79
C ILE A 404 11.70 23.67 10.10
N ILE A 405 10.51 23.10 10.12
CA ILE A 405 9.69 22.98 11.32
C ILE A 405 9.51 21.50 11.61
N LEU A 406 10.12 20.99 12.67
CA LEU A 406 9.84 19.66 13.20
C LEU A 406 8.81 19.79 14.31
N SER A 407 7.62 19.26 14.09
CA SER A 407 6.49 19.38 15.02
C SER A 407 5.82 18.05 15.31
N GLY A 408 5.28 17.93 16.51
CA GLY A 408 4.60 16.71 16.92
C GLY A 408 4.24 16.77 18.36
N THR A 409 3.93 15.61 18.93
CA THR A 409 3.67 15.51 20.35
C THR A 409 4.54 14.44 20.98
N LYS A 410 5.16 14.78 22.10
CA LYS A 410 5.89 13.84 22.95
C LYS A 410 5.02 13.42 24.13
N GLU A 411 4.93 12.12 24.34
CA GLU A 411 4.25 11.51 25.47
C GLU A 411 5.28 11.08 26.49
N ILE A 412 4.99 11.34 27.77
CA ILE A 412 5.79 10.84 28.88
C ILE A 412 5.12 9.56 29.37
N ILE A 413 5.87 8.46 29.27
CA ILE A 413 5.45 7.13 29.67
C ILE A 413 6.19 6.80 30.96
N CYS A 414 5.48 6.44 32.02
CA CYS A 414 6.09 6.01 33.27
C CYS A 414 5.66 4.60 33.63
N ASP A 415 6.51 3.92 34.39
CA ASP A 415 6.19 2.61 34.95
C ASP A 415 5.41 2.77 36.25
N SER A 416 4.21 2.20 36.30
CA SER A 416 3.49 2.01 37.56
C SER A 416 3.84 0.63 38.13
N GLU A 417 4.33 0.59 39.36
CA GLU A 417 4.45 -0.66 40.12
C GLU A 417 3.04 -1.22 40.39
N ILE A 418 2.73 -2.37 39.80
CA ILE A 418 1.58 -3.18 40.22
C ILE A 418 2.16 -4.34 41.04
N SER A 419 1.65 -4.50 42.27
CA SER A 419 2.06 -5.56 43.18
C SER A 419 2.02 -6.93 42.48
N ASP A 420 3.14 -7.64 42.56
CA ASP A 420 3.39 -9.04 42.18
C ASP A 420 3.37 -9.45 40.69
N SER A 421 3.04 -8.58 39.73
CA SER A 421 2.88 -9.00 38.31
C SER A 421 3.66 -8.22 37.24
N GLY A 422 4.43 -7.19 37.63
CA GLY A 422 5.29 -6.43 36.71
C GLY A 422 4.94 -4.95 36.63
N TYR A 423 5.63 -4.23 35.75
CA TYR A 423 5.39 -2.81 35.49
C TYR A 423 4.30 -2.64 34.43
N THR A 424 3.43 -1.65 34.61
CA THR A 424 2.51 -1.20 33.55
C THR A 424 2.90 0.21 33.11
N GLU A 425 3.08 0.37 31.80
CA GLU A 425 3.30 1.68 31.20
C GLU A 425 2.03 2.52 31.26
N ILE A 426 2.16 3.74 31.77
CA ILE A 426 1.08 4.71 31.87
C ILE A 426 1.50 6.05 31.27
N LYS A 427 0.59 6.68 30.53
CA LYS A 427 0.79 8.02 29.96
C LYS A 427 0.50 9.05 31.03
N VAL A 428 1.53 9.78 31.47
CA VAL A 428 1.39 10.76 32.57
C VAL A 428 1.35 12.20 32.09
N ALA A 429 1.92 12.48 30.92
CA ALA A 429 1.94 13.82 30.35
C ALA A 429 2.05 13.78 28.81
N LYS A 430 1.63 14.89 28.19
CA LYS A 430 1.66 15.09 26.75
C LYS A 430 2.17 16.51 26.46
N ASN A 431 3.30 16.62 25.76
CA ASN A 431 3.98 17.88 25.47
C ASN A 431 4.02 18.11 23.97
N VAL A 432 3.37 19.18 23.50
CA VAL A 432 3.50 19.60 22.10
C VAL A 432 4.91 20.12 21.87
N ILE A 433 5.57 19.60 20.84
CA ILE A 433 6.92 20.01 20.45
C ILE A 433 6.82 20.71 19.09
N LYS A 434 7.50 21.85 19.00
CA LYS A 434 7.79 22.53 17.74
C LYS A 434 9.24 22.99 17.81
N LYS A 435 10.10 22.43 16.96
CA LYS A 435 11.48 22.87 16.75
C LYS A 435 11.52 23.61 15.43
N VAL A 436 12.01 24.84 15.45
CA VAL A 436 12.20 25.65 14.25
C VAL A 436 13.69 25.72 13.98
N PHE A 437 14.07 25.48 12.73
CA PHE A 437 15.43 25.66 12.29
C PHE A 437 15.46 26.64 11.14
N LEU A 438 16.15 27.76 11.36
CA LEU A 438 16.36 28.80 10.35
C LEU A 438 17.67 28.52 9.61
N LEU A 439 17.73 28.84 8.32
CA LEU A 439 19.00 28.77 7.60
C LEU A 439 19.93 29.89 8.07
N ASP A 440 21.10 29.52 8.59
CA ASP A 440 22.21 30.46 8.77
C ASP A 440 23.02 30.52 7.48
N ASP A 441 22.82 31.58 6.70
CA ASP A 441 23.53 31.86 5.45
C ASP A 441 25.06 31.82 5.60
N SER A 442 25.58 32.22 6.77
CA SER A 442 27.02 32.27 7.01
C SER A 442 27.63 30.88 7.19
N ALA A 443 26.89 29.99 7.84
CA ALA A 443 27.30 28.60 8.10
C ALA A 443 26.82 27.62 7.01
N LYS A 444 25.87 28.04 6.16
CA LYS A 444 25.12 27.18 5.24
C LYS A 444 24.59 25.93 5.96
N SER A 445 23.97 26.16 7.11
CA SER A 445 23.40 25.12 7.99
C SER A 445 22.18 25.63 8.73
N PHE A 446 21.30 24.72 9.10
CA PHE A 446 20.11 25.04 9.87
C PHE A 446 20.44 25.12 11.37
N VAL A 447 20.06 26.22 12.03
CA VAL A 447 20.29 26.45 13.46
C VAL A 447 18.97 26.45 14.19
N SER A 448 18.89 25.74 15.32
CA SER A 448 17.69 25.72 16.16
C SER A 448 17.47 27.09 16.79
N GLU A 449 16.26 27.63 16.63
CA GLU A 449 15.80 28.82 17.37
C GLU A 449 15.28 28.46 18.76
#